data_AF-A0A8E2DXC0-F1
#
_entry.id   AF-A0A8E2DXC0-F1
#
_cell.length_a   1.000
_cell.length_b   1.000
_cell.length_c   1.000
_cell.angle_alpha   90.00
_cell.angle_beta   90.00
_cell.angle_gamma   90.00
#
_symmetry.space_group_name_H-M   'P 1'
#
loop_
_entity.id
_entity.type
_entity.pdbx_description
1 polymer ?
#
loop_
_entity_poly.entity_id
_entity_poly.type
_entity_poly.pdbx_seq_one_letter_code
_entity_poly.pdbx_strand_id
1 'polypeptide(L)'
;MDKKIEEIENTGKQSLEAEKRIERRVDAIRQSQQDCHRDAILDWISSSRFSTQQSDFIARREEGTGSWFLHEPEFKEWIYGSSQTLFCPGMPGAGKTIVAAVVIDHIANTVQNDGNGLAYIFCNYKEQGEQKASILLAAILRQLVQARRSIPATVSQLHNHHITRGTTPSPQEIFRTLLSILEDYSRVYVVIDALDECLDSQLLIKIRHLQTKARTDLHLMATSRFIPEIEQNFAGALRLEIRASENDVRTFVASQMYRLPDFVQDDVELPGIVQDIITQAVDGMFLLAHLYIESLLDKNTKKEVKSALRLFKENQEKLDKVYDKAYTDALRRIDAQLPGKRRLAKKVLSWITYAERPLTPGELCHALAIELGKLDEDDILEDESRIVSICAGLVTVDEKTNIVRLVHYTAQKYFERIREIWCTYAQLKIATTCLIYLTLDDFRTGSCPSDDKFQKRLEDNKLLSYAARYWAYHIRTVEEK
;
A
#
# COMPACT_ATOMS: atom_id res chain seq x y z
N MET A 1 18.05 73.20 8.34
CA MET A 1 19.01 72.35 7.61
C MET A 1 18.86 70.91 8.08
N ASP A 2 18.74 70.68 9.38
CA ASP A 2 18.59 69.35 10.00
C ASP A 2 17.37 68.53 9.54
N LYS A 3 16.19 69.14 9.41
CA LYS A 3 14.98 68.42 8.91
C LYS A 3 15.13 67.81 7.51
N LYS A 4 15.88 68.48 6.62
CA LYS A 4 16.12 67.98 5.25
C LYS A 4 17.11 66.83 5.23
N ILE A 5 18.05 66.80 6.16
CA ILE A 5 19.03 65.71 6.30
C ILE A 5 18.31 64.46 6.85
N GLU A 6 17.43 64.63 7.85
CA GLU A 6 16.64 63.55 8.44
C GLU A 6 15.65 62.91 7.44
N GLU A 7 15.01 63.71 6.58
CA GLU A 7 14.19 63.19 5.47
C GLU A 7 15.00 62.37 4.46
N ILE A 8 16.21 62.82 4.10
CA ILE A 8 17.07 62.10 3.16
C ILE A 8 17.55 60.77 3.77
N GLU A 9 17.92 60.76 5.06
CA GLU A 9 18.32 59.54 5.77
C GLU A 9 17.16 58.53 5.91
N ASN A 10 15.94 58.99 6.21
CA ASN A 10 14.76 58.13 6.24
C ASN A 10 14.41 57.58 4.86
N THR A 11 14.49 58.40 3.81
CA THR A 11 14.27 57.95 2.43
C THR A 11 15.31 56.91 2.01
N GLY A 12 16.58 57.10 2.38
CA GLY A 12 17.65 56.14 2.14
C GLY A 12 17.45 54.80 2.85
N LYS A 13 17.00 54.83 4.12
CA LYS A 13 16.65 53.60 4.87
C LYS A 13 15.47 52.85 4.24
N GLN A 14 14.42 53.57 3.82
CA GLN A 14 13.27 52.97 3.15
C GLN A 14 13.65 52.35 1.79
N SER A 15 14.54 52.99 1.02
CA SER A 15 15.05 52.45 -0.25
C SER A 15 15.84 51.16 -0.04
N LEU A 16 16.71 51.12 0.99
CA LEU A 16 17.52 49.94 1.31
C LEU A 16 16.65 48.76 1.81
N GLU A 17 15.57 49.04 2.55
CA GLU A 17 14.59 48.04 2.95
C GLU A 17 13.76 47.51 1.77
N ALA A 18 13.42 48.38 0.82
CA ALA A 18 12.73 47.98 -0.41
C ALA A 18 13.61 47.08 -1.28
N GLU A 19 14.90 47.39 -1.45
CA GLU A 19 15.87 46.53 -2.16
C GLU A 19 15.99 45.16 -1.51
N LYS A 20 16.20 45.09 -0.18
CA LYS A 20 16.24 43.82 0.56
C LYS A 20 14.96 43.00 0.41
N ARG A 21 13.79 43.66 0.31
CA ARG A 21 12.51 42.99 0.10
C ARG A 21 12.37 42.47 -1.33
N ILE A 22 12.89 43.19 -2.32
CA ILE A 22 12.92 42.74 -3.72
C ILE A 22 13.85 41.53 -3.86
N GLU A 23 15.06 41.58 -3.31
CA GLU A 23 16.01 40.46 -3.31
C GLU A 23 15.38 39.19 -2.72
N ARG A 24 14.78 39.29 -1.52
CA ARG A 24 14.07 38.15 -0.90
C ARG A 24 12.96 37.58 -1.77
N ARG A 25 12.22 38.43 -2.50
CA ARG A 25 11.15 37.97 -3.41
C ARG A 25 11.72 37.30 -4.66
N VAL A 26 12.81 37.84 -5.22
CA VAL A 26 13.49 37.25 -6.37
C VAL A 26 14.07 35.88 -6.00
N ASP A 27 14.68 35.77 -4.83
CA ASP A 27 15.21 34.49 -4.33
C ASP A 27 14.09 33.48 -4.09
N ALA A 28 12.97 33.90 -3.49
CA ALA A 28 11.80 33.03 -3.30
C ALA A 28 11.21 32.55 -4.64
N ILE A 29 11.16 33.41 -5.67
CA ILE A 29 10.69 33.03 -7.02
C ILE A 29 11.65 32.04 -7.67
N ARG A 30 12.97 32.28 -7.57
CA ARG A 30 13.98 31.37 -8.12
C ARG A 30 13.92 30.00 -7.45
N GLN A 31 13.77 29.98 -6.14
CA GLN A 31 13.66 28.74 -5.38
C GLN A 31 12.38 27.97 -5.76
N SER A 32 11.24 28.66 -5.82
CA SER A 32 9.99 28.06 -6.30
C SER A 32 10.09 27.49 -7.72
N GLN A 33 10.76 28.18 -8.65
CA GLN A 33 10.98 27.67 -10.00
C GLN A 33 11.89 26.42 -10.01
N GLN A 34 12.93 26.40 -9.18
CA GLN A 34 13.81 25.24 -9.04
C GLN A 34 13.06 24.04 -8.44
N ASP A 35 12.22 24.27 -7.45
CA ASP A 35 11.41 23.21 -6.82
C ASP A 35 10.40 22.63 -7.81
N CYS A 36 9.67 23.48 -8.57
CA CYS A 36 8.75 23.00 -9.60
C CYS A 36 9.46 22.23 -10.72
N HIS A 37 10.63 22.71 -11.16
CA HIS A 37 11.42 21.99 -12.17
C HIS A 37 11.91 20.64 -11.64
N ARG A 38 12.28 20.60 -10.36
CA ARG A 38 12.73 19.39 -9.69
C ARG A 38 11.62 18.35 -9.60
N ASP A 39 10.43 18.76 -9.17
CA ASP A 39 9.27 17.87 -9.08
C ASP A 39 8.86 17.32 -10.45
N ALA A 40 8.91 18.16 -11.49
CA ALA A 40 8.64 17.73 -12.87
C ALA A 40 9.61 16.63 -13.34
N ILE A 41 10.90 16.74 -13.02
CA ILE A 41 11.89 15.70 -13.36
C ILE A 41 11.62 14.41 -12.56
N LEU A 42 11.30 14.51 -11.26
CA LEU A 42 11.01 13.35 -10.43
C LEU A 42 9.76 12.60 -10.91
N ASP A 43 8.70 13.33 -11.26
CA ASP A 43 7.47 12.78 -11.84
C ASP A 43 7.69 12.18 -13.23
N TRP A 44 8.62 12.74 -14.01
CA TRP A 44 9.03 12.16 -15.29
C TRP A 44 9.79 10.83 -15.14
N ILE A 45 10.64 10.67 -14.11
CA ILE A 45 11.40 9.43 -13.89
C ILE A 45 10.45 8.26 -13.60
N SER A 46 9.49 8.46 -12.70
CA SER A 46 8.53 7.44 -12.31
C SER A 46 7.32 8.09 -11.66
N SER A 47 6.10 7.63 -11.94
CA SER A 47 4.89 8.10 -11.25
C SER A 47 4.62 7.41 -9.91
N SER A 48 5.42 6.41 -9.52
CA SER A 48 5.19 5.61 -8.33
C SER A 48 5.34 6.42 -7.04
N ARG A 49 4.39 6.25 -6.11
CA ARG A 49 4.34 6.98 -4.82
C ARG A 49 4.35 6.02 -3.62
N PHE A 50 5.47 5.31 -3.44
CA PHE A 50 5.64 4.38 -2.31
C PHE A 50 5.62 5.08 -0.94
N SER A 51 5.96 6.37 -0.86
CA SER A 51 5.94 7.14 0.39
C SER A 51 4.55 7.24 1.04
N THR A 52 3.50 7.30 0.22
CA THR A 52 2.12 7.29 0.70
C THR A 52 1.78 5.95 1.37
N GLN A 53 2.20 4.83 0.75
CA GLN A 53 2.02 3.49 1.31
C GLN A 53 2.82 3.30 2.60
N GLN A 54 4.07 3.76 2.63
CA GLN A 54 4.89 3.73 3.86
C GLN A 54 4.19 4.45 5.02
N SER A 55 3.65 5.64 4.76
CA SER A 55 2.95 6.44 5.78
C SER A 55 1.68 5.73 6.29
N ASP A 56 0.96 5.04 5.41
CA ASP A 56 -0.21 4.22 5.76
C ASP A 56 0.16 3.02 6.62
N PHE A 57 1.17 2.24 6.23
CA PHE A 57 1.58 1.06 6.97
C PHE A 57 2.10 1.40 8.38
N ILE A 58 2.80 2.52 8.52
CA ILE A 58 3.19 3.04 9.84
C ILE A 58 1.97 3.51 10.64
N ALA A 59 1.00 4.19 10.02
CA ALA A 59 -0.20 4.65 10.73
C ALA A 59 -1.08 3.48 11.24
N ARG A 60 -1.11 2.35 10.53
CA ARG A 60 -1.85 1.14 10.93
C ARG A 60 -1.15 0.29 11.98
N ARG A 61 0.15 0.50 12.19
CA ARG A 61 0.93 -0.26 13.15
C ARG A 61 0.43 0.05 14.55
N GLU A 62 0.17 -1.00 15.33
CA GLU A 62 -0.09 -0.83 16.76
C GLU A 62 1.20 -0.41 17.47
N GLU A 63 1.13 0.66 18.25
CA GLU A 63 2.31 1.22 18.92
C GLU A 63 3.01 0.15 19.78
N GLY A 64 4.34 0.08 19.67
CA GLY A 64 5.16 -0.91 20.37
C GLY A 64 5.32 -2.27 19.67
N THR A 65 4.51 -2.61 18.66
CA THR A 65 4.65 -3.90 17.93
C THR A 65 5.74 -3.84 16.86
N GLY A 66 6.37 -4.96 16.49
CA GLY A 66 7.37 -5.04 15.42
C GLY A 66 8.75 -4.44 15.74
N SER A 67 8.92 -3.78 16.91
CA SER A 67 10.19 -3.22 17.35
C SER A 67 11.25 -4.28 17.67
N TRP A 68 10.83 -5.50 17.99
CA TRP A 68 11.74 -6.63 18.27
C TRP A 68 12.71 -6.86 17.12
N PHE A 69 12.24 -6.71 15.88
CA PHE A 69 13.02 -6.94 14.67
C PHE A 69 14.29 -6.07 14.61
N LEU A 70 14.21 -4.83 15.12
CA LEU A 70 15.34 -3.90 15.15
C LEU A 70 16.44 -4.32 16.14
N HIS A 71 16.13 -5.23 17.06
CA HIS A 71 17.05 -5.66 18.10
C HIS A 71 17.78 -6.96 17.73
N GLU A 72 17.32 -7.67 16.71
CA GLU A 72 17.87 -8.95 16.27
C GLU A 72 19.29 -8.81 15.70
N PRO A 73 20.17 -9.79 15.96
CA PRO A 73 21.56 -9.73 15.54
C PRO A 73 21.71 -9.72 14.02
N GLU A 74 20.87 -10.45 13.29
CA GLU A 74 20.87 -10.48 11.81
C GLU A 74 20.51 -9.11 11.23
N PHE A 75 19.54 -8.42 11.82
CA PHE A 75 19.19 -7.06 11.41
C PHE A 75 20.33 -6.09 11.69
N LYS A 76 20.94 -6.17 12.88
CA LYS A 76 22.07 -5.30 13.26
C LYS A 76 23.30 -5.53 12.38
N GLU A 77 23.59 -6.78 12.03
CA GLU A 77 24.66 -7.12 11.09
C GLU A 77 24.35 -6.62 9.68
N TRP A 78 23.09 -6.70 9.24
CA TRP A 78 22.70 -6.15 7.95
C TRP A 78 22.77 -4.62 7.91
N ILE A 79 22.35 -3.92 8.97
CA ILE A 79 22.29 -2.45 8.93
C ILE A 79 23.65 -1.78 9.20
N TYR A 80 24.43 -2.30 10.17
CA TYR A 80 25.70 -1.71 10.61
C TYR A 80 26.93 -2.49 10.16
N GLY A 81 26.78 -3.79 9.87
CA GLY A 81 27.87 -4.68 9.52
C GLY A 81 28.21 -4.68 8.03
N SER A 82 28.71 -5.84 7.57
CA SER A 82 29.22 -6.06 6.21
C SER A 82 28.28 -6.85 5.32
N SER A 83 27.23 -7.43 5.90
CA SER A 83 26.29 -8.27 5.19
C SER A 83 25.35 -7.43 4.33
N GLN A 84 25.55 -7.50 3.02
CA GLN A 84 24.79 -6.71 2.05
C GLN A 84 23.36 -7.20 1.80
N THR A 85 22.99 -8.40 2.26
CA THR A 85 21.65 -8.95 1.97
C THR A 85 21.03 -9.60 3.21
N LEU A 86 19.80 -9.20 3.51
CA LEU A 86 18.94 -9.78 4.54
C LEU A 86 17.63 -10.26 3.90
N PHE A 87 17.39 -11.57 4.01
CA PHE A 87 16.16 -12.19 3.54
C PHE A 87 15.23 -12.48 4.72
N CYS A 88 13.99 -12.02 4.61
CA CYS A 88 13.01 -12.07 5.68
C CYS A 88 11.78 -12.87 5.27
N PRO A 89 11.87 -14.21 5.31
CA PRO A 89 10.73 -15.05 5.04
C PRO A 89 9.76 -15.00 6.22
N GLY A 90 8.48 -15.16 5.95
CA GLY A 90 7.50 -15.26 7.02
C GLY A 90 6.18 -15.81 6.53
N MET A 91 5.45 -16.45 7.43
CA MET A 91 4.14 -16.99 7.11
C MET A 91 3.18 -15.85 6.69
N PRO A 92 2.12 -16.15 5.91
CA PRO A 92 1.08 -15.17 5.64
C PRO A 92 0.55 -14.56 6.94
N GLY A 93 0.18 -13.28 6.94
CA GLY A 93 -0.39 -12.63 8.14
C GLY A 93 0.58 -12.41 9.31
N ALA A 94 1.87 -12.75 9.20
CA ALA A 94 2.87 -12.55 10.25
C ALA A 94 3.30 -11.08 10.48
N GLY A 95 2.82 -10.14 9.65
CA GLY A 95 3.17 -8.72 9.76
C GLY A 95 4.41 -8.31 8.97
N LYS A 96 4.81 -9.05 7.93
CA LYS A 96 5.97 -8.73 7.07
C LYS A 96 5.99 -7.28 6.57
N THR A 97 4.88 -6.81 6.01
CA THR A 97 4.73 -5.42 5.53
C THR A 97 4.89 -4.40 6.64
N ILE A 98 4.36 -4.68 7.84
CA ILE A 98 4.53 -3.80 9.01
C ILE A 98 5.99 -3.78 9.44
N VAL A 99 6.66 -4.93 9.49
CA VAL A 99 8.10 -5.01 9.82
C VAL A 99 8.95 -4.26 8.78
N ALA A 100 8.67 -4.44 7.48
CA ALA A 100 9.34 -3.68 6.43
C ALA A 100 9.15 -2.17 6.61
N ALA A 101 7.93 -1.73 6.93
CA ALA A 101 7.64 -0.33 7.22
C ALA A 101 8.43 0.18 8.45
N VAL A 102 8.50 -0.61 9.53
CA VAL A 102 9.28 -0.28 10.74
C VAL A 102 10.77 -0.13 10.41
N VAL A 103 11.31 -1.01 9.56
CA VAL A 103 12.71 -0.91 9.11
C VAL A 103 12.93 0.36 8.29
N ILE A 104 12.05 0.65 7.34
CA ILE A 104 12.14 1.86 6.50
C ILE A 104 12.10 3.12 7.39
N ASP A 105 11.18 3.17 8.36
CA ASP A 105 11.06 4.28 9.30
C ASP A 105 12.32 4.42 10.19
N HIS A 106 12.85 3.32 10.70
CA HIS A 106 14.09 3.32 11.47
C HIS A 106 15.27 3.86 10.67
N ILE A 107 15.43 3.43 9.41
CA ILE A 107 16.51 3.90 8.54
C ILE A 107 16.35 5.39 8.25
N ALA A 108 15.13 5.83 7.91
CA ALA A 108 14.82 7.22 7.61
C ALA A 108 15.10 8.15 8.81
N ASN A 109 14.78 7.73 10.03
CA ASN A 109 14.86 8.58 11.21
C ASN A 109 16.17 8.47 11.99
N THR A 110 16.86 7.32 11.95
CA THR A 110 18.01 7.03 12.83
C THR A 110 19.32 6.85 12.05
N VAL A 111 19.27 6.33 10.83
CA VAL A 111 20.45 5.93 10.06
C VAL A 111 20.76 6.94 8.93
N GLN A 112 19.78 7.76 8.53
CA GLN A 112 20.01 8.75 7.48
C GLN A 112 21.04 9.81 7.89
N ASN A 113 21.98 10.02 6.98
CA ASN A 113 22.89 11.15 6.95
C ASN A 113 23.06 11.58 5.48
N ASP A 114 23.75 12.70 5.22
CA ASP A 114 23.94 13.22 3.86
C ASP A 114 24.64 12.21 2.89
N GLY A 115 25.27 11.14 3.41
CA GLY A 115 25.96 10.11 2.63
C GLY A 115 25.17 8.80 2.42
N ASN A 116 24.00 8.63 3.05
CA ASN A 116 23.23 7.40 3.01
C ASN A 116 21.98 7.55 2.13
N GLY A 117 21.76 6.58 1.23
CA GLY A 117 20.56 6.49 0.40
C GLY A 117 19.55 5.49 0.95
N LEU A 118 18.26 5.77 0.77
CA LEU A 118 17.17 4.85 1.10
C LEU A 118 16.17 4.80 -0.06
N ALA A 119 15.82 3.60 -0.48
CA ALA A 119 14.71 3.34 -1.40
C ALA A 119 13.93 2.11 -0.97
N TYR A 120 12.64 2.09 -1.27
CA TYR A 120 11.78 0.98 -0.93
C TYR A 120 10.70 0.72 -1.97
N ILE A 121 10.23 -0.52 -2.04
CA ILE A 121 9.19 -0.99 -2.94
C ILE A 121 8.22 -1.85 -2.13
N PHE A 122 6.92 -1.59 -2.28
CA PHE A 122 5.86 -2.46 -1.80
C PHE A 122 5.25 -3.19 -2.98
N CYS A 123 5.58 -4.48 -3.14
CA CYS A 123 5.01 -5.31 -4.20
C CYS A 123 3.53 -5.58 -3.91
N ASN A 124 2.72 -5.66 -4.97
CA ASN A 124 1.27 -5.82 -4.88
C ASN A 124 0.79 -6.61 -6.09
N TYR A 125 0.28 -7.80 -5.83
CA TYR A 125 -0.19 -8.74 -6.85
C TYR A 125 -1.27 -8.18 -7.80
N LYS A 126 -1.96 -7.09 -7.46
CA LYS A 126 -2.99 -6.46 -8.32
C LYS A 126 -2.43 -5.42 -9.29
N GLU A 127 -1.18 -5.01 -9.14
CA GLU A 127 -0.55 -3.95 -9.92
C GLU A 127 0.49 -4.51 -10.90
N GLN A 128 0.32 -5.75 -11.37
CA GLN A 128 1.31 -6.47 -12.18
C GLN A 128 1.75 -5.71 -13.43
N GLY A 129 0.84 -4.94 -14.05
CA GLY A 129 1.15 -4.09 -15.20
C GLY A 129 2.11 -2.95 -14.89
N GLU A 130 2.10 -2.47 -13.63
CA GLU A 130 2.90 -1.36 -13.11
C GLU A 130 4.16 -1.83 -12.36
N GLN A 131 4.28 -3.14 -12.08
CA GLN A 131 5.38 -3.73 -11.32
C GLN A 131 6.41 -4.48 -12.18
N LYS A 132 6.66 -3.97 -13.39
CA LYS A 132 7.79 -4.43 -14.22
C LYS A 132 9.11 -3.97 -13.60
N ALA A 133 10.17 -4.76 -13.73
CA ALA A 133 11.49 -4.43 -13.19
C ALA A 133 11.99 -3.05 -13.64
N SER A 134 11.69 -2.64 -14.88
CA SER A 134 12.06 -1.30 -15.38
C SER A 134 11.36 -0.17 -14.62
N ILE A 135 10.09 -0.33 -14.27
CA ILE A 135 9.29 0.68 -13.54
C ILE A 135 9.78 0.75 -12.09
N LEU A 136 10.00 -0.41 -11.46
CA LEU A 136 10.49 -0.51 -10.08
C LEU A 136 11.91 0.05 -9.93
N LEU A 137 12.81 -0.21 -10.88
CA LEU A 137 14.15 0.40 -10.90
C LEU A 137 14.08 1.92 -11.09
N ALA A 138 13.17 2.42 -11.94
CA ALA A 138 12.94 3.85 -12.09
C ALA A 138 12.38 4.48 -10.79
N ALA A 139 11.53 3.76 -10.06
CA ALA A 139 11.03 4.22 -8.77
C ALA A 139 12.13 4.25 -7.69
N ILE A 140 13.07 3.30 -7.68
CA ILE A 140 14.28 3.37 -6.84
C ILE A 140 15.11 4.61 -7.22
N LEU A 141 15.36 4.81 -8.52
CA LEU A 141 16.09 5.98 -9.01
C LEU A 141 15.43 7.30 -8.56
N ARG A 142 14.10 7.41 -8.70
CA ARG A 142 13.33 8.57 -8.23
C ARG A 142 13.57 8.83 -6.74
N GLN A 143 13.44 7.82 -5.89
CA GLN A 143 13.60 7.97 -4.44
C GLN A 143 14.99 8.44 -4.04
N LEU A 144 16.04 7.85 -4.64
CA LEU A 144 17.41 8.28 -4.37
C LEU A 144 17.64 9.71 -4.84
N VAL A 145 17.22 10.08 -6.05
CA VAL A 145 17.36 11.47 -6.54
C VAL A 145 16.59 12.45 -5.66
N GLN A 146 15.38 12.07 -5.24
CA GLN A 146 14.51 12.88 -4.37
C GLN A 146 15.15 13.19 -3.02
N ALA A 147 15.91 12.25 -2.45
CA ALA A 147 16.59 12.43 -1.17
C ALA A 147 17.76 13.46 -1.22
N ARG A 148 18.23 13.86 -2.40
CA ARG A 148 19.37 14.80 -2.55
C ARG A 148 18.93 16.24 -2.63
N ARG A 149 19.77 17.19 -2.18
CA ARG A 149 19.47 18.63 -2.29
C ARG A 149 19.34 19.13 -3.73
N SER A 150 20.11 18.58 -4.66
CA SER A 150 20.11 18.96 -6.08
C SER A 150 19.97 17.75 -7.00
N ILE A 151 19.38 17.96 -8.18
CA ILE A 151 19.29 16.92 -9.21
C ILE A 151 20.69 16.66 -9.79
N PRO A 152 21.15 15.40 -9.84
CA PRO A 152 22.45 15.08 -10.40
C PRO A 152 22.53 15.37 -11.91
N ALA A 153 23.71 15.75 -12.38
CA ALA A 153 23.92 16.13 -13.78
C ALA A 153 23.55 15.00 -14.74
N THR A 154 23.81 13.74 -14.37
CA THR A 154 23.46 12.54 -15.14
C THR A 154 21.96 12.42 -15.37
N VAL A 155 21.15 12.67 -14.35
CA VAL A 155 19.68 12.65 -14.43
C VAL A 155 19.18 13.82 -15.28
N SER A 156 19.74 15.02 -15.09
CA SER A 156 19.37 16.21 -15.88
C SER A 156 19.66 16.02 -17.38
N GLN A 157 20.82 15.43 -17.70
CA GLN A 157 21.20 15.10 -19.09
C GLN A 157 20.25 14.07 -19.70
N LEU A 158 19.92 13.02 -18.95
CA LEU A 158 18.97 12.00 -19.40
C LEU A 158 17.59 12.62 -19.67
N HIS A 159 17.08 13.42 -18.75
CA HIS A 159 15.81 14.13 -18.90
C HIS A 159 15.79 15.01 -20.16
N ASN A 160 16.81 15.86 -20.34
CA ASN A 160 16.90 16.77 -21.49
C ASN A 160 17.01 16.01 -22.82
N HIS A 161 17.71 14.88 -22.85
CA HIS A 161 17.83 14.02 -24.04
C HIS A 161 16.47 13.48 -24.51
N HIS A 162 15.62 13.09 -23.57
CA HIS A 162 14.34 12.44 -23.85
C HIS A 162 13.20 13.44 -24.08
N ILE A 163 13.11 14.51 -23.28
CA ILE A 163 12.10 15.55 -23.44
C ILE A 163 12.22 16.25 -24.79
N THR A 164 13.44 16.58 -25.24
CA THR A 164 13.65 17.23 -26.54
C THR A 164 13.26 16.35 -27.74
N ARG A 165 13.18 15.03 -27.55
CA ARG A 165 12.87 14.05 -28.58
C ARG A 165 11.46 13.44 -28.45
N GLY A 166 10.73 13.76 -27.38
CA GLY A 166 9.45 13.14 -27.07
C GLY A 166 9.54 11.63 -26.83
N THR A 167 10.65 11.15 -26.27
CA THR A 167 10.87 9.72 -25.97
C THR A 167 10.95 9.44 -24.48
N THR A 168 10.93 8.16 -24.09
CA THR A 168 11.11 7.70 -22.71
C THR A 168 12.43 6.93 -22.56
N PRO A 169 13.07 6.97 -21.39
CA PRO A 169 14.31 6.25 -21.15
C PRO A 169 14.09 4.73 -21.23
N SER A 170 15.02 4.04 -21.86
CA SER A 170 15.04 2.59 -21.92
C SER A 170 15.40 1.98 -20.55
N PRO A 171 15.02 0.73 -20.28
CA PRO A 171 15.40 0.05 -19.03
C PRO A 171 16.91 0.04 -18.76
N GLN A 172 17.71 -0.01 -19.84
CA GLN A 172 19.17 -0.01 -19.73
C GLN A 172 19.73 1.38 -19.39
N GLU A 173 19.11 2.46 -19.87
CA GLU A 173 19.47 3.84 -19.51
C GLU A 173 19.13 4.14 -18.04
N ILE A 174 17.95 3.70 -17.57
CA ILE A 174 17.58 3.78 -16.15
C ILE A 174 18.61 3.02 -15.29
N PHE A 175 18.95 1.79 -15.68
CA PHE A 175 19.94 0.99 -14.95
C PHE A 175 21.32 1.65 -14.86
N ARG A 176 21.82 2.21 -15.97
CA ARG A 176 23.11 2.93 -16.00
C ARG A 176 23.07 4.20 -15.15
N THR A 177 21.97 4.94 -15.21
CA THR A 177 21.79 6.14 -14.42
C THR A 177 21.75 5.80 -12.94
N LEU A 178 21.04 4.74 -12.57
CA LEU A 178 21.00 4.24 -11.20
C LEU A 178 22.39 3.86 -10.68
N LEU A 179 23.22 3.15 -11.46
CA LEU A 179 24.62 2.87 -11.09
C LEU A 179 25.41 4.15 -10.79
N SER A 180 25.31 5.16 -11.65
CA SER A 180 25.99 6.44 -11.44
C SER A 180 25.49 7.15 -10.18
N ILE A 181 24.20 7.08 -9.88
CA ILE A 181 23.61 7.73 -8.71
C ILE A 181 24.02 7.01 -7.41
N LEU A 182 24.14 5.68 -7.45
CA LEU A 182 24.63 4.91 -6.31
C LEU A 182 26.04 5.35 -5.92
N GLU A 183 26.93 5.62 -6.88
CA GLU A 183 28.32 6.06 -6.64
C GLU A 183 28.43 7.37 -5.86
N ASP A 184 27.37 8.18 -5.83
CA ASP A 184 27.33 9.42 -5.05
C ASP A 184 27.00 9.19 -3.56
N TYR A 185 26.58 7.99 -3.19
CA TYR A 185 26.32 7.59 -1.81
C TYR A 185 27.47 6.76 -1.25
N SER A 186 27.69 6.87 0.07
CA SER A 186 28.60 5.97 0.79
C SER A 186 27.96 4.59 1.00
N ARG A 187 26.67 4.59 1.34
CA ARG A 187 25.88 3.38 1.56
C ARG A 187 24.44 3.60 1.11
N VAL A 188 23.81 2.58 0.54
CA VAL A 188 22.41 2.64 0.10
C VAL A 188 21.65 1.44 0.61
N TYR A 189 20.47 1.68 1.18
CA TYR A 189 19.55 0.64 1.63
C TYR A 189 18.36 0.55 0.68
N VAL A 190 18.07 -0.66 0.21
CA VAL A 190 16.90 -0.99 -0.61
C VAL A 190 16.06 -2.01 0.13
N VAL A 191 14.81 -1.67 0.42
CA VAL A 191 13.84 -2.57 1.08
C VAL A 191 12.75 -2.97 0.09
N ILE A 192 12.57 -4.26 -0.13
CA ILE A 192 11.51 -4.80 -0.99
C ILE A 192 10.55 -5.62 -0.14
N ASP A 193 9.32 -5.14 0.02
CA ASP A 193 8.27 -5.89 0.70
C ASP A 193 7.51 -6.78 -0.27
N ALA A 194 7.11 -7.96 0.22
CA ALA A 194 6.28 -8.95 -0.48
C ALA A 194 6.83 -9.34 -1.85
N LEU A 195 8.12 -9.68 -1.93
CA LEU A 195 8.78 -10.06 -3.19
C LEU A 195 8.06 -11.21 -3.92
N ASP A 196 7.37 -12.10 -3.20
CA ASP A 196 6.54 -13.16 -3.79
C ASP A 196 5.35 -12.66 -4.62
N GLU A 197 4.98 -11.39 -4.49
CA GLU A 197 3.91 -10.76 -5.27
C GLU A 197 4.41 -10.05 -6.54
N CYS A 198 5.74 -9.95 -6.73
CA CYS A 198 6.36 -9.43 -7.93
C CYS A 198 6.66 -10.55 -8.94
N LEU A 199 5.95 -10.57 -10.06
CA LEU A 199 6.12 -11.60 -11.10
C LEU A 199 7.40 -11.44 -11.94
N ASP A 200 8.02 -10.26 -11.92
CA ASP A 200 9.21 -9.99 -12.73
C ASP A 200 10.50 -10.39 -11.99
N SER A 201 10.99 -11.60 -12.28
CA SER A 201 12.25 -12.12 -11.74
C SER A 201 13.48 -11.30 -12.11
N GLN A 202 13.39 -10.42 -13.12
CA GLN A 202 14.50 -9.54 -13.50
C GLN A 202 14.82 -8.48 -12.44
N LEU A 203 13.88 -8.13 -11.57
CA LEU A 203 14.09 -7.13 -10.52
C LEU A 203 15.26 -7.54 -9.60
N LEU A 204 15.17 -8.74 -9.02
CA LEU A 204 16.19 -9.23 -8.10
C LEU A 204 17.54 -9.42 -8.80
N ILE A 205 17.53 -9.91 -10.03
CA ILE A 205 18.75 -10.08 -10.86
C ILE A 205 19.42 -8.72 -11.08
N LYS A 206 18.65 -7.69 -11.45
CA LYS A 206 19.17 -6.34 -11.69
C LYS A 206 19.71 -5.72 -10.40
N ILE A 207 19.02 -5.86 -9.27
CA ILE A 207 19.51 -5.33 -7.99
C ILE A 207 20.81 -6.00 -7.56
N ARG A 208 20.95 -7.31 -7.72
CA ARG A 208 22.23 -8.01 -7.49
C ARG A 208 23.33 -7.57 -8.44
N HIS A 209 22.97 -7.26 -9.68
CA HIS A 209 23.91 -6.66 -10.62
C HIS A 209 24.37 -5.29 -10.13
N LEU A 210 23.51 -4.49 -9.49
CA LEU A 210 23.91 -3.24 -8.84
C LEU A 210 24.85 -3.50 -7.67
N GLN A 211 24.56 -4.46 -6.79
CA GLN A 211 25.42 -4.80 -5.64
C GLN A 211 26.84 -5.21 -6.07
N THR A 212 26.97 -5.89 -7.21
CA THR A 212 28.27 -6.37 -7.72
C THR A 212 29.03 -5.34 -8.55
N LYS A 213 28.33 -4.39 -9.19
CA LYS A 213 28.95 -3.38 -10.08
C LYS A 213 29.18 -2.04 -9.42
N ALA A 214 28.30 -1.62 -8.51
CA ALA A 214 28.47 -0.38 -7.80
C ALA A 214 29.68 -0.49 -6.86
N ARG A 215 30.43 0.60 -6.75
CA ARG A 215 31.48 0.72 -5.72
C ARG A 215 30.91 1.00 -4.33
N THR A 216 29.67 1.48 -4.30
CA THR A 216 28.90 1.82 -3.12
C THR A 216 28.43 0.58 -2.39
N ASP A 217 28.35 0.67 -1.07
CA ASP A 217 27.84 -0.40 -0.23
C ASP A 217 26.30 -0.47 -0.33
N LEU A 218 25.79 -1.42 -1.12
CA LEU A 218 24.36 -1.57 -1.40
C LEU A 218 23.75 -2.72 -0.59
N HIS A 219 22.93 -2.36 0.39
CA HIS A 219 22.25 -3.27 1.29
C HIS A 219 20.82 -3.53 0.81
N LEU A 220 20.49 -4.81 0.59
CA LEU A 220 19.17 -5.26 0.19
C LEU A 220 18.48 -5.99 1.34
N MET A 221 17.29 -5.55 1.72
CA MET A 221 16.36 -6.34 2.52
C MET A 221 15.17 -6.74 1.64
N ALA A 222 14.77 -8.00 1.70
CA ALA A 222 13.59 -8.48 1.00
C ALA A 222 12.70 -9.32 1.92
N THR A 223 11.40 -9.03 1.96
CA THR A 223 10.41 -9.87 2.64
C THR A 223 9.72 -10.78 1.63
N SER A 224 9.36 -11.99 2.02
CA SER A 224 8.66 -12.96 1.17
C SER A 224 7.94 -14.01 2.00
N ARG A 225 7.05 -14.78 1.38
CA ARG A 225 6.64 -16.09 1.91
C ARG A 225 7.75 -17.13 1.76
N PHE A 226 7.56 -18.26 2.45
CA PHE A 226 8.37 -19.48 2.28
C PHE A 226 8.09 -20.13 0.92
N ILE A 227 8.73 -19.61 -0.12
CA ILE A 227 8.64 -20.12 -1.50
C ILE A 227 10.02 -20.64 -1.90
N PRO A 228 10.21 -21.95 -2.11
CA PRO A 228 11.53 -22.55 -2.35
C PRO A 228 12.32 -21.88 -3.47
N GLU A 229 11.67 -21.50 -4.58
CA GLU A 229 12.31 -20.81 -5.70
C GLU A 229 12.87 -19.44 -5.32
N ILE A 230 12.16 -18.68 -4.46
CA ILE A 230 12.63 -17.39 -3.95
C ILE A 230 13.75 -17.63 -2.94
N GLU A 231 13.59 -18.57 -2.02
CA GLU A 231 14.60 -18.89 -1.00
C GLU A 231 15.93 -19.30 -1.61
N GLN A 232 15.89 -20.08 -2.70
CA GLN A 232 17.07 -20.49 -3.43
C GLN A 232 17.84 -19.30 -4.00
N ASN A 233 17.14 -18.24 -4.42
CA ASN A 233 17.82 -17.02 -4.85
C ASN A 233 18.62 -16.44 -3.69
N PHE A 234 18.12 -16.44 -2.45
CA PHE A 234 18.79 -15.89 -1.27
C PHE A 234 19.74 -16.86 -0.55
N ALA A 235 20.18 -17.94 -1.19
CA ALA A 235 21.15 -18.86 -0.61
C ALA A 235 22.44 -18.13 -0.19
N GLY A 236 22.82 -18.28 1.09
CA GLY A 236 24.01 -17.67 1.68
C GLY A 236 23.83 -16.24 2.22
N ALA A 237 22.65 -15.62 2.07
CA ALA A 237 22.34 -14.35 2.71
C ALA A 237 21.98 -14.53 4.20
N LEU A 238 22.01 -13.44 4.97
CA LEU A 238 21.42 -13.43 6.31
C LEU A 238 19.92 -13.72 6.20
N ARG A 239 19.40 -14.50 7.14
CA ARG A 239 18.00 -14.91 7.15
C ARG A 239 17.40 -14.63 8.52
N LEU A 240 16.35 -13.82 8.54
CA LEU A 240 15.60 -13.51 9.76
C LEU A 240 14.12 -13.75 9.52
N GLU A 241 13.58 -14.82 10.10
CA GLU A 241 12.16 -15.15 9.95
C GLU A 241 11.29 -14.08 10.62
N ILE A 242 10.33 -13.54 9.87
CA ILE A 242 9.32 -12.64 10.42
C ILE A 242 8.16 -13.48 10.96
N ARG A 243 8.05 -13.50 12.28
CA ARG A 243 6.96 -14.11 13.04
C ARG A 243 6.58 -13.18 14.18
N ALA A 244 5.29 -12.92 14.37
CA ALA A 244 4.87 -12.06 15.46
C ALA A 244 5.18 -12.73 16.80
N SER A 245 5.83 -11.99 17.71
CA SER A 245 6.06 -12.47 19.07
C SER A 245 4.73 -12.58 19.82
N GLU A 246 4.66 -13.46 20.82
CA GLU A 246 3.46 -13.53 21.67
C GLU A 246 3.15 -12.18 22.33
N ASN A 247 4.18 -11.41 22.68
CA ASN A 247 4.01 -10.08 23.25
C ASN A 247 3.39 -9.10 22.25
N ASP A 248 3.83 -9.09 21.00
CA ASP A 248 3.27 -8.23 19.97
C ASP A 248 1.80 -8.57 19.67
N VAL A 249 1.49 -9.87 19.56
CA VAL A 249 0.12 -10.34 19.39
C VAL A 249 -0.73 -9.94 20.60
N ARG A 250 -0.20 -10.11 21.81
CA ARG A 250 -0.89 -9.72 23.05
C ARG A 250 -1.20 -8.23 23.08
N THR A 251 -0.25 -7.37 22.69
CA THR A 251 -0.43 -5.91 22.58
C THR A 251 -1.49 -5.57 21.54
N PHE A 252 -1.42 -6.18 20.35
CA PHE A 252 -2.44 -5.99 19.32
C PHE A 252 -3.83 -6.43 19.79
N VAL A 253 -3.96 -7.59 20.43
CA VAL A 253 -5.25 -8.07 20.93
C VAL A 253 -5.77 -7.12 22.02
N ALA A 254 -4.91 -6.64 22.92
CA ALA A 254 -5.28 -5.67 23.95
C ALA A 254 -5.87 -4.39 23.33
N SER A 255 -5.23 -3.86 22.28
CA SER A 255 -5.67 -2.63 21.63
C SER A 255 -7.03 -2.75 20.97
N GLN A 256 -7.50 -3.96 20.69
CA GLN A 256 -8.80 -4.22 20.08
C GLN A 256 -9.90 -4.57 21.10
N MET A 257 -9.58 -4.73 22.39
CA MET A 257 -10.57 -5.15 23.41
C MET A 257 -11.73 -4.17 23.57
N TYR A 258 -11.51 -2.87 23.35
CA TYR A 258 -12.55 -1.85 23.42
C TYR A 258 -13.69 -2.06 22.41
N ARG A 259 -13.47 -2.87 21.36
CA ARG A 259 -14.45 -3.17 20.31
C ARG A 259 -15.39 -4.30 20.72
N LEU A 260 -14.98 -5.13 21.68
CA LEU A 260 -15.77 -6.28 22.12
C LEU A 260 -17.01 -5.82 22.90
N PRO A 261 -18.06 -6.64 23.00
CA PRO A 261 -19.25 -6.28 23.77
C PRO A 261 -18.94 -5.88 25.22
N ASP A 262 -19.66 -4.91 25.78
CA ASP A 262 -19.43 -4.35 27.13
C ASP A 262 -19.36 -5.44 28.21
N PHE A 263 -20.20 -6.48 28.12
CA PHE A 263 -20.19 -7.60 29.08
C PHE A 263 -18.88 -8.41 29.07
N VAL A 264 -18.06 -8.29 28.03
CA VAL A 264 -16.69 -8.82 27.97
C VAL A 264 -15.74 -7.87 28.67
N GLN A 265 -15.80 -6.58 28.35
CA GLN A 265 -14.91 -5.56 28.90
C GLN A 265 -15.08 -5.38 30.41
N ASP A 266 -16.33 -5.37 30.89
CA ASP A 266 -16.71 -5.14 32.28
C ASP A 266 -16.48 -6.37 33.19
N ASP A 267 -16.14 -7.53 32.60
CA ASP A 267 -15.84 -8.73 33.36
C ASP A 267 -14.39 -8.73 33.87
N VAL A 268 -14.18 -9.23 35.09
CA VAL A 268 -12.87 -9.23 35.74
C VAL A 268 -11.87 -10.19 35.08
N GLU A 269 -12.34 -11.32 34.56
CA GLU A 269 -11.46 -12.39 34.05
C GLU A 269 -11.55 -12.56 32.53
N LEU A 270 -12.70 -12.28 31.93
CA LEU A 270 -12.98 -12.59 30.53
C LEU A 270 -12.06 -11.87 29.53
N PRO A 271 -11.68 -10.59 29.70
CA PRO A 271 -10.70 -9.93 28.83
C PRO A 271 -9.35 -10.65 28.81
N GLY A 272 -8.83 -11.03 29.98
CA GLY A 272 -7.58 -11.77 30.10
C GLY A 272 -7.66 -13.14 29.43
N ILE A 273 -8.78 -13.86 29.63
CA ILE A 273 -9.03 -15.15 28.96
C ILE A 273 -9.08 -14.98 27.45
N VAL A 274 -9.78 -13.97 26.92
CA VAL A 274 -9.85 -13.71 25.48
C VAL A 274 -8.44 -13.44 24.94
N GLN A 275 -7.69 -12.57 25.61
CA GLN A 275 -6.34 -12.19 25.20
C GLN A 275 -5.40 -13.40 25.17
N ASP A 276 -5.36 -14.20 26.23
CA ASP A 276 -4.49 -15.38 26.34
C ASP A 276 -4.84 -16.43 25.28
N ILE A 277 -6.14 -16.72 25.11
CA ILE A 277 -6.58 -17.75 24.18
C ILE A 277 -6.30 -17.34 22.74
N ILE A 278 -6.59 -16.10 22.36
CA ILE A 278 -6.31 -15.62 20.99
C ILE A 278 -4.81 -15.62 20.76
N THR A 279 -4.01 -15.10 21.70
CA THR A 279 -2.54 -15.06 21.56
C THR A 279 -1.95 -16.45 21.32
N GLN A 280 -2.39 -17.45 22.08
CA GLN A 280 -1.96 -18.84 21.91
C GLN A 280 -2.50 -19.46 20.61
N ALA A 281 -3.76 -19.19 20.25
CA ALA A 281 -4.43 -19.84 19.11
C ALA A 281 -3.91 -19.37 17.75
N VAL A 282 -3.30 -18.18 17.67
CA VAL A 282 -2.91 -17.58 16.39
C VAL A 282 -1.46 -17.82 15.99
N ASP A 283 -0.64 -18.33 16.91
CA ASP A 283 0.75 -18.77 16.67
C ASP A 283 1.61 -17.77 15.86
N GLY A 284 1.52 -16.48 16.19
CA GLY A 284 2.28 -15.42 15.52
C GLY A 284 1.64 -14.85 14.25
N MET A 285 0.36 -15.13 13.98
CA MET A 285 -0.40 -14.61 12.84
C MET A 285 -1.38 -13.50 13.25
N PHE A 286 -1.01 -12.22 13.03
CA PHE A 286 -1.88 -11.07 13.32
C PHE A 286 -3.20 -11.12 12.57
N LEU A 287 -3.19 -11.58 11.32
CA LEU A 287 -4.41 -11.67 10.52
C LEU A 287 -5.45 -12.60 11.16
N LEU A 288 -4.99 -13.72 11.73
CA LEU A 288 -5.89 -14.65 12.39
C LEU A 288 -6.41 -14.06 13.71
N ALA A 289 -5.56 -13.34 14.46
CA ALA A 289 -5.98 -12.59 15.64
C ALA A 289 -7.10 -11.59 15.31
N HIS A 290 -6.91 -10.82 14.24
CA HIS A 290 -7.94 -9.90 13.74
C HIS A 290 -9.25 -10.62 13.43
N LEU A 291 -9.22 -11.70 12.63
CA LEU A 291 -10.42 -12.45 12.26
C LEU A 291 -11.13 -13.09 13.47
N TYR A 292 -10.38 -13.53 14.48
CA TYR A 292 -10.95 -14.06 15.72
C TYR A 292 -11.64 -12.96 16.53
N ILE A 293 -11.03 -11.79 16.67
CA ILE A 293 -11.68 -10.64 17.34
C ILE A 293 -12.97 -10.24 16.60
N GLU A 294 -12.92 -10.12 15.28
CA GLU A 294 -14.10 -9.81 14.45
C GLU A 294 -15.24 -10.82 14.64
N SER A 295 -14.91 -12.09 14.89
CA SER A 295 -15.90 -13.15 15.14
C SER A 295 -16.53 -13.11 16.54
N LEU A 296 -15.98 -12.32 17.46
CA LEU A 296 -16.50 -12.11 18.82
C LEU A 296 -17.41 -10.89 18.93
N LEU A 297 -17.37 -9.96 17.97
CA LEU A 297 -18.13 -8.70 18.01
C LEU A 297 -19.66 -8.90 18.04
N ASP A 298 -20.15 -9.99 17.44
CA ASP A 298 -21.59 -10.29 17.33
C ASP A 298 -22.12 -11.23 18.43
N LYS A 299 -21.29 -11.56 19.43
CA LYS A 299 -21.66 -12.46 20.52
C LYS A 299 -22.42 -11.68 21.58
N ASN A 300 -23.56 -12.22 22.02
CA ASN A 300 -24.48 -11.54 22.94
C ASN A 300 -24.33 -12.03 24.39
N THR A 301 -23.62 -13.13 24.61
CA THR A 301 -23.44 -13.70 25.95
C THR A 301 -22.01 -14.18 26.21
N LYS A 302 -21.61 -14.17 27.49
CA LYS A 302 -20.33 -14.75 27.95
C LYS A 302 -20.18 -16.22 27.54
N LYS A 303 -21.29 -16.97 27.46
CA LYS A 303 -21.29 -18.38 27.03
C LYS A 303 -20.92 -18.51 25.56
N GLU A 304 -21.50 -17.68 24.69
CA GLU A 304 -21.18 -17.67 23.26
C GLU A 304 -19.72 -17.30 23.01
N VAL A 305 -19.20 -16.31 23.73
CA VAL A 305 -17.77 -15.94 23.68
C VAL A 305 -16.90 -17.12 24.11
N LYS A 306 -17.16 -17.73 25.28
CA LYS A 306 -16.39 -18.90 25.77
C LYS A 306 -16.47 -20.09 24.81
N SER A 307 -17.60 -20.30 24.15
CA SER A 307 -17.74 -21.34 23.11
C SER A 307 -16.89 -21.04 21.87
N ALA A 308 -16.87 -19.79 21.39
CA ALA A 308 -16.02 -19.40 20.27
C ALA A 308 -14.52 -19.57 20.60
N LEU A 309 -14.11 -19.17 21.81
CA LEU A 309 -12.72 -19.33 22.27
C LEU A 309 -12.28 -20.80 22.33
N ARG A 310 -13.17 -21.73 22.71
CA ARG A 310 -12.88 -23.18 22.66
C ARG A 310 -12.62 -23.66 21.23
N LEU A 311 -13.45 -23.21 20.28
CA LEU A 311 -13.27 -23.53 18.86
C LEU A 311 -11.95 -23.01 18.30
N PHE A 312 -11.44 -21.86 18.79
CA PHE A 312 -10.14 -21.34 18.36
C PHE A 312 -9.00 -22.26 18.80
N LYS A 313 -9.04 -22.78 20.04
CA LYS A 313 -8.04 -23.74 20.55
C LYS A 313 -8.04 -25.04 19.75
N GLU A 314 -9.21 -25.58 19.46
CA GLU A 314 -9.35 -26.84 18.71
C GLU A 314 -8.81 -26.75 17.27
N ASN A 315 -8.68 -25.54 16.70
CA ASN A 315 -8.20 -25.34 15.34
C ASN A 315 -6.67 -25.26 15.21
N GLN A 316 -5.91 -25.33 16.30
CA GLN A 316 -4.45 -25.21 16.29
C GLN A 316 -3.75 -26.33 15.49
N GLU A 317 -4.38 -27.50 15.32
CA GLU A 317 -3.68 -28.69 14.79
C GLU A 317 -3.44 -28.68 13.25
N LYS A 318 -3.95 -27.70 12.48
CA LYS A 318 -3.80 -27.68 11.01
C LYS A 318 -3.61 -26.28 10.42
N LEU A 319 -2.41 -25.71 10.61
CA LEU A 319 -2.03 -24.33 10.20
C LEU A 319 -2.48 -23.94 8.77
N ASP A 320 -2.31 -24.84 7.79
CA ASP A 320 -2.67 -24.58 6.38
C ASP A 320 -4.18 -24.44 6.11
N LYS A 321 -5.05 -24.91 7.02
CA LYS A 321 -6.52 -24.84 6.90
C LYS A 321 -7.15 -23.79 7.83
N VAL A 322 -6.37 -23.17 8.71
CA VAL A 322 -6.92 -22.24 9.71
C VAL A 322 -7.45 -20.98 9.03
N TYR A 323 -6.75 -20.46 8.02
CA TYR A 323 -7.24 -19.35 7.18
C TYR A 323 -8.55 -19.69 6.48
N ASP A 324 -8.62 -20.85 5.85
CA ASP A 324 -9.81 -21.26 5.10
C ASP A 324 -11.02 -21.36 6.03
N LYS A 325 -10.82 -21.87 7.25
CA LYS A 325 -11.89 -21.90 8.26
C LYS A 325 -12.28 -20.49 8.71
N ALA A 326 -11.33 -19.63 9.05
CA ALA A 326 -11.61 -18.27 9.50
C ALA A 326 -12.33 -17.44 8.41
N TYR A 327 -11.92 -17.57 7.15
CA TYR A 327 -12.61 -16.96 6.01
C TYR A 327 -13.99 -17.55 5.76
N THR A 328 -14.13 -18.88 5.87
CA THR A 328 -15.44 -19.54 5.77
C THR A 328 -16.38 -19.09 6.88
N ASP A 329 -15.88 -18.93 8.11
CA ASP A 329 -16.64 -18.43 9.25
C ASP A 329 -17.05 -16.97 9.03
N ALA A 330 -16.17 -16.12 8.48
CA ALA A 330 -16.50 -14.75 8.11
C ALA A 330 -17.57 -14.68 7.02
N LEU A 331 -17.49 -15.54 6.00
CA LEU A 331 -18.54 -15.67 4.98
C LEU A 331 -19.86 -16.13 5.57
N ARG A 332 -19.86 -17.10 6.50
CA ARG A 332 -21.08 -17.51 7.20
C ARG A 332 -21.71 -16.36 8.00
N ARG A 333 -20.90 -15.50 8.64
CA ARG A 333 -21.40 -14.28 9.30
C ARG A 333 -22.05 -13.33 8.31
N ILE A 334 -21.43 -13.12 7.14
CA ILE A 334 -22.03 -12.31 6.06
C ILE A 334 -23.36 -12.92 5.59
N ASP A 335 -23.42 -14.24 5.44
CA ASP A 335 -24.63 -14.95 4.99
C ASP A 335 -25.78 -14.90 6.01
N ALA A 336 -25.46 -14.76 7.29
CA ALA A 336 -26.41 -14.60 8.39
C ALA A 336 -26.93 -13.16 8.57
N GLN A 337 -26.35 -12.17 7.90
CA GLN A 337 -26.85 -10.79 7.94
C GLN A 337 -28.22 -10.65 7.26
N LEU A 338 -28.90 -9.53 7.53
CA LEU A 338 -30.13 -9.14 6.83
C LEU A 338 -29.95 -9.18 5.31
N PRO A 339 -30.97 -9.56 4.51
CA PRO A 339 -30.84 -9.81 3.08
C PRO A 339 -30.17 -8.67 2.29
N GLY A 340 -30.50 -7.42 2.62
CA GLY A 340 -29.89 -6.24 1.99
C GLY A 340 -28.39 -6.12 2.29
N LYS A 341 -27.99 -6.22 3.58
CA LYS A 341 -26.58 -6.14 3.98
C LYS A 341 -25.75 -7.28 3.40
N ARG A 342 -26.29 -8.50 3.42
CA ARG A 342 -25.68 -9.68 2.80
C ARG A 342 -25.45 -9.49 1.30
N ARG A 343 -26.47 -8.99 0.57
CA ARG A 343 -26.37 -8.73 -0.87
C ARG A 343 -25.29 -7.69 -1.16
N LEU A 344 -25.26 -6.61 -0.39
CA LEU A 344 -24.26 -5.55 -0.54
C LEU A 344 -22.85 -6.06 -0.26
N ALA A 345 -22.63 -6.78 0.85
CA ALA A 345 -21.33 -7.37 1.20
C ALA A 345 -20.81 -8.33 0.12
N LYS A 346 -21.69 -9.15 -0.48
CA LYS A 346 -21.33 -10.02 -1.62
C LYS A 346 -20.98 -9.22 -2.87
N LYS A 347 -21.70 -8.14 -3.18
CA LYS A 347 -21.36 -7.23 -4.30
C LYS A 347 -19.98 -6.61 -4.07
N VAL A 348 -19.73 -6.06 -2.87
CA VAL A 348 -18.44 -5.47 -2.45
C VAL A 348 -17.29 -6.46 -2.64
N LEU A 349 -17.40 -7.64 -2.02
CA LEU A 349 -16.35 -8.65 -2.11
C LEU A 349 -16.13 -9.12 -3.56
N SER A 350 -17.19 -9.22 -4.37
CA SER A 350 -17.06 -9.56 -5.79
C SER A 350 -16.26 -8.50 -6.55
N TRP A 351 -16.60 -7.22 -6.41
CA TRP A 351 -15.84 -6.15 -7.05
C TRP A 351 -14.38 -6.14 -6.61
N ILE A 352 -14.09 -6.27 -5.31
CA ILE A 352 -12.72 -6.27 -4.83
C ILE A 352 -11.95 -7.50 -5.33
N THR A 353 -12.54 -8.69 -5.35
CA THR A 353 -11.85 -9.92 -5.77
C THR A 353 -11.57 -9.96 -7.27
N TYR A 354 -12.51 -9.51 -8.08
CA TYR A 354 -12.46 -9.70 -9.54
C TYR A 354 -12.03 -8.45 -10.32
N ALA A 355 -11.91 -7.28 -9.68
CA ALA A 355 -11.43 -6.09 -10.36
C ALA A 355 -9.99 -6.26 -10.87
N GLU A 356 -9.73 -5.73 -12.06
CA GLU A 356 -8.44 -5.79 -12.76
C GLU A 356 -7.36 -4.90 -12.11
N ARG A 357 -7.79 -3.93 -11.29
CA ARG A 357 -6.92 -3.10 -10.44
C ARG A 357 -7.63 -2.78 -9.13
N PRO A 358 -6.91 -2.32 -8.09
CA PRO A 358 -7.55 -1.81 -6.88
C PRO A 358 -8.50 -0.64 -7.21
N LEU A 359 -9.62 -0.56 -6.47
CA LEU A 359 -10.66 0.46 -6.64
C LEU A 359 -10.63 1.43 -5.48
N THR A 360 -10.98 2.69 -5.74
CA THR A 360 -11.26 3.64 -4.67
C THR A 360 -12.64 3.39 -4.04
N PRO A 361 -12.89 3.83 -2.79
CA PRO A 361 -14.21 3.75 -2.19
C PRO A 361 -15.31 4.37 -3.06
N GLY A 362 -15.07 5.56 -3.61
CA GLY A 362 -16.02 6.24 -4.49
C GLY A 362 -16.29 5.49 -5.81
N GLU A 363 -15.26 4.90 -6.44
CA GLU A 363 -15.46 4.01 -7.59
C GLU A 363 -16.33 2.82 -7.24
N LEU A 364 -16.08 2.20 -6.09
CA LEU A 364 -16.84 1.06 -5.62
C LEU A 364 -18.29 1.45 -5.29
N CYS A 365 -18.53 2.59 -4.63
CA CYS A 365 -19.88 3.10 -4.38
C CYS A 365 -20.68 3.28 -5.70
N HIS A 366 -20.09 3.92 -6.70
CA HIS A 366 -20.72 4.08 -8.02
C HIS A 366 -21.02 2.73 -8.68
N ALA A 367 -20.11 1.76 -8.55
CA ALA A 367 -20.32 0.42 -9.08
C ALA A 367 -21.44 -0.35 -8.37
N LEU A 368 -21.64 -0.11 -7.08
CA LEU A 368 -22.67 -0.76 -6.26
C LEU A 368 -24.05 -0.16 -6.47
N ALA A 369 -24.11 1.14 -6.78
CA ALA A 369 -25.33 1.93 -7.01
C ALA A 369 -26.01 1.67 -8.37
N ILE A 370 -25.38 0.89 -9.25
CA ILE A 370 -26.06 0.44 -10.47
C ILE A 370 -26.99 -0.72 -10.15
N GLU A 371 -28.29 -0.48 -10.29
CA GLU A 371 -29.34 -1.50 -10.23
C GLU A 371 -30.31 -1.31 -11.41
N LEU A 372 -30.70 -2.42 -12.07
CA LEU A 372 -31.71 -2.45 -13.14
C LEU A 372 -31.48 -1.49 -14.34
N GLY A 373 -30.23 -1.18 -14.68
CA GLY A 373 -29.90 -0.44 -15.91
C GLY A 373 -29.81 1.08 -15.75
N LYS A 374 -29.82 1.59 -14.52
CA LYS A 374 -29.55 3.01 -14.23
C LYS A 374 -28.62 3.14 -13.01
N LEU A 375 -27.87 4.24 -12.97
CA LEU A 375 -27.27 4.72 -11.74
C LEU A 375 -28.37 5.48 -10.99
N ASP A 376 -28.73 5.01 -9.80
CA ASP A 376 -29.58 5.77 -8.91
C ASP A 376 -28.67 6.56 -7.96
N GLU A 377 -28.72 7.89 -8.04
CA GLU A 377 -27.91 8.76 -7.17
C GLU A 377 -28.29 8.54 -5.69
N ASP A 378 -29.55 8.18 -5.41
CA ASP A 378 -30.03 7.88 -4.06
C ASP A 378 -29.48 6.54 -3.52
N ASP A 379 -28.97 5.66 -4.41
CA ASP A 379 -28.32 4.39 -4.02
C ASP A 379 -26.79 4.53 -3.84
N ILE A 380 -26.21 5.70 -4.13
CA ILE A 380 -24.80 5.94 -3.86
C ILE A 380 -24.60 6.01 -2.35
N LEU A 381 -23.80 5.07 -1.82
CA LEU A 381 -23.47 5.06 -0.40
C LEU A 381 -22.66 6.30 -0.05
N GLU A 382 -23.28 7.22 0.70
CA GLU A 382 -22.62 8.42 1.24
C GLU A 382 -21.55 8.04 2.29
N ASP A 383 -21.80 6.98 3.06
CA ASP A 383 -20.90 6.47 4.09
C ASP A 383 -20.07 5.28 3.58
N GLU A 384 -18.83 5.58 3.15
CA GLU A 384 -17.86 4.60 2.67
C GLU A 384 -17.44 3.60 3.77
N SER A 385 -17.56 3.96 5.06
CA SER A 385 -17.26 3.05 6.18
C SER A 385 -18.22 1.85 6.25
N ARG A 386 -19.41 2.01 5.63
CA ARG A 386 -20.41 0.96 5.50
C ARG A 386 -19.95 -0.20 4.64
N ILE A 387 -19.06 0.03 3.67
CA ILE A 387 -18.44 -1.02 2.83
C ILE A 387 -17.61 -1.97 3.70
N VAL A 388 -16.87 -1.43 4.67
CA VAL A 388 -16.00 -2.20 5.57
C VAL A 388 -16.83 -2.96 6.60
N SER A 389 -17.76 -2.27 7.28
CA SER A 389 -18.49 -2.84 8.41
C SER A 389 -19.35 -4.06 8.05
N ILE A 390 -19.90 -4.12 6.84
CA ILE A 390 -20.72 -5.25 6.39
C ILE A 390 -19.91 -6.47 5.96
N CYS A 391 -18.60 -6.33 5.75
CA CYS A 391 -17.73 -7.38 5.22
C CYS A 391 -17.02 -8.22 6.29
N ALA A 392 -17.42 -8.12 7.56
CA ALA A 392 -17.01 -9.01 8.65
C ALA A 392 -15.47 -9.17 8.80
N GLY A 393 -14.73 -8.06 8.64
CA GLY A 393 -13.27 -8.02 8.76
C GLY A 393 -12.49 -8.49 7.53
N LEU A 394 -13.17 -8.77 6.40
CA LEU A 394 -12.51 -9.23 5.17
C LEU A 394 -12.04 -8.08 4.27
N VAL A 395 -12.54 -6.87 4.50
CA VAL A 395 -12.28 -5.68 3.68
C VAL A 395 -11.73 -4.58 4.56
N THR A 396 -10.81 -3.79 4.01
CA THR A 396 -10.24 -2.60 4.65
C THR A 396 -10.12 -1.48 3.60
N VAL A 397 -10.19 -0.24 4.05
CA VAL A 397 -9.91 0.95 3.24
C VAL A 397 -8.56 1.50 3.67
N ASP A 398 -7.74 1.85 2.69
CA ASP A 398 -6.51 2.61 2.89
C ASP A 398 -6.83 4.10 2.87
N GLU A 399 -6.70 4.77 4.01
CA GLU A 399 -7.02 6.19 4.15
C GLU A 399 -6.03 7.10 3.40
N LYS A 400 -4.78 6.66 3.17
CA LYS A 400 -3.76 7.48 2.52
C LYS A 400 -3.77 7.32 1.00
N THR A 401 -3.92 6.08 0.52
CA THR A 401 -4.01 5.81 -0.93
C THR A 401 -5.44 5.88 -1.45
N ASN A 402 -6.43 5.93 -0.56
CA ASN A 402 -7.85 5.92 -0.85
C ASN A 402 -8.28 4.69 -1.68
N ILE A 403 -7.82 3.50 -1.28
CA ILE A 403 -8.06 2.24 -1.99
C ILE A 403 -8.80 1.24 -1.08
N VAL A 404 -9.83 0.59 -1.62
CA VAL A 404 -10.52 -0.54 -0.99
C VAL A 404 -9.84 -1.85 -1.38
N ARG A 405 -9.48 -2.66 -0.39
CA ARG A 405 -8.83 -3.96 -0.60
C ARG A 405 -9.28 -5.01 0.38
N LEU A 406 -8.98 -6.27 0.07
CA LEU A 406 -9.11 -7.35 1.05
C LEU A 406 -8.08 -7.13 2.17
N VAL A 407 -8.42 -7.58 3.37
CA VAL A 407 -7.57 -7.46 4.56
C VAL A 407 -6.17 -8.07 4.35
N HIS A 408 -6.06 -9.10 3.49
CA HIS A 408 -4.80 -9.73 3.15
C HIS A 408 -4.90 -10.53 1.84
N TYR A 409 -3.76 -10.76 1.16
CA TYR A 409 -3.69 -11.57 -0.07
C TYR A 409 -4.25 -12.99 0.10
N THR A 410 -4.08 -13.61 1.26
CA THR A 410 -4.61 -14.98 1.47
C THR A 410 -6.13 -15.04 1.36
N ALA A 411 -6.83 -13.93 1.63
CA ALA A 411 -8.26 -13.82 1.36
C ALA A 411 -8.53 -13.86 -0.16
N GLN A 412 -7.71 -13.17 -0.98
CA GLN A 412 -7.81 -13.26 -2.43
C GLN A 412 -7.68 -14.70 -2.92
N LYS A 413 -6.64 -15.42 -2.47
CA LYS A 413 -6.45 -16.83 -2.83
C LYS A 413 -7.59 -17.73 -2.39
N TYR A 414 -8.15 -17.46 -1.22
CA TYR A 414 -9.34 -18.15 -0.75
C TYR A 414 -10.53 -17.92 -1.68
N PHE A 415 -10.84 -16.66 -2.01
CA PHE A 415 -11.92 -16.32 -2.93
C PHE A 415 -11.71 -16.86 -4.35
N GLU A 416 -10.48 -16.86 -4.86
CA GLU A 416 -10.12 -17.48 -6.16
C GLU A 416 -10.45 -18.97 -6.19
N ARG A 417 -10.22 -19.71 -5.10
CA ARG A 417 -10.52 -21.15 -5.02
C ARG A 417 -12.02 -21.43 -4.95
N ILE A 418 -12.78 -20.62 -4.20
CA ILE A 418 -14.22 -20.82 -4.04
C ILE A 418 -15.05 -20.08 -5.08
N ARG A 419 -14.40 -19.42 -6.05
CA ARG A 419 -15.01 -18.48 -7.00
C ARG A 419 -16.24 -19.03 -7.70
N GLU A 420 -16.18 -20.30 -8.11
CA GLU A 420 -17.23 -20.96 -8.90
C GLU A 420 -18.45 -21.32 -8.07
N ILE A 421 -18.26 -21.55 -6.76
CA ILE A 421 -19.30 -21.89 -5.81
C ILE A 421 -19.92 -20.61 -5.21
N TRP A 422 -19.09 -19.61 -4.93
CA TRP A 422 -19.47 -18.43 -4.18
C TRP A 422 -20.03 -17.31 -5.07
N CYS A 423 -19.49 -17.10 -6.28
CA CYS A 423 -19.99 -16.07 -7.18
C CYS A 423 -19.71 -16.37 -8.67
N THR A 424 -20.40 -17.39 -9.21
CA THR A 424 -20.21 -17.90 -10.59
C THR A 424 -20.33 -16.83 -11.68
N TYR A 425 -21.17 -15.81 -11.47
CA TYR A 425 -21.47 -14.75 -12.45
C TYR A 425 -20.86 -13.39 -12.09
N ALA A 426 -19.86 -13.33 -11.20
CA ALA A 426 -19.27 -12.06 -10.77
C ALA A 426 -18.69 -11.26 -11.93
N GLN A 427 -17.88 -11.88 -12.79
CA GLN A 427 -17.27 -11.21 -13.95
C GLN A 427 -18.31 -10.69 -14.94
N LEU A 428 -19.34 -11.49 -15.23
CA LEU A 428 -20.45 -11.05 -16.09
C LEU A 428 -21.20 -9.86 -15.48
N LYS A 429 -21.47 -9.88 -14.17
CA LYS A 429 -22.12 -8.76 -13.47
C LYS A 429 -21.27 -7.49 -13.52
N ILE A 430 -19.97 -7.60 -13.25
CA ILE A 430 -19.03 -6.48 -13.32
C ILE A 430 -19.00 -5.89 -14.74
N ALA A 431 -18.84 -6.75 -15.76
CA ALA A 431 -18.88 -6.33 -17.16
C ALA A 431 -20.19 -5.61 -17.52
N THR A 432 -21.32 -6.18 -17.12
CA THR A 432 -22.66 -5.61 -17.36
C THR A 432 -22.80 -4.26 -16.67
N THR A 433 -22.38 -4.14 -15.42
CA THR A 433 -22.36 -2.88 -14.68
C THR A 433 -21.49 -1.83 -15.36
N CYS A 434 -20.28 -2.18 -15.81
CA CYS A 434 -19.42 -1.26 -16.56
C CYS A 434 -20.09 -0.79 -17.86
N LEU A 435 -20.71 -1.69 -18.63
CA LEU A 435 -21.41 -1.33 -19.86
C LEU A 435 -22.62 -0.42 -19.59
N ILE A 436 -23.43 -0.73 -18.58
CA ILE A 436 -24.55 0.12 -18.15
C ILE A 436 -24.03 1.52 -17.77
N TYR A 437 -22.95 1.57 -16.99
CA TYR A 437 -22.31 2.83 -16.61
C TYR A 437 -21.94 3.64 -17.85
N LEU A 438 -21.31 3.04 -18.86
CA LEU A 438 -20.94 3.73 -20.09
C LEU A 438 -22.13 4.19 -20.95
N THR A 439 -23.33 3.68 -20.69
CA THR A 439 -24.58 4.07 -21.37
C THR A 439 -25.42 5.10 -20.61
N LEU A 440 -24.94 5.62 -19.48
CA LEU A 440 -25.63 6.67 -18.73
C LEU A 440 -25.85 7.93 -19.57
N ASP A 441 -26.93 8.65 -19.27
CA ASP A 441 -27.37 9.80 -20.07
C ASP A 441 -26.33 10.94 -20.07
N ASP A 442 -25.54 11.06 -19.01
CA ASP A 442 -24.39 11.98 -18.87
C ASP A 442 -23.38 11.87 -20.02
N PHE A 443 -23.26 10.68 -20.61
CA PHE A 443 -22.30 10.39 -21.67
C PHE A 443 -22.87 10.53 -23.08
N ARG A 444 -24.20 10.69 -23.24
CA ARG A 444 -24.84 10.88 -24.56
C ARG A 444 -24.37 12.12 -25.30
N THR A 445 -23.91 13.13 -24.58
CA THR A 445 -23.39 14.38 -25.14
C THR A 445 -22.06 14.23 -25.89
N GLY A 446 -21.44 13.04 -25.84
CA GLY A 446 -20.21 12.74 -26.57
C GLY A 446 -18.98 13.35 -25.92
N SER A 447 -17.98 13.73 -26.72
CA SER A 447 -16.70 14.25 -26.23
C SER A 447 -16.85 15.56 -25.45
N CYS A 448 -16.09 15.71 -24.35
CA CYS A 448 -15.99 16.98 -23.66
C CYS A 448 -15.27 18.03 -24.54
N PRO A 449 -15.74 19.29 -24.58
CA PRO A 449 -15.17 20.33 -25.44
C PRO A 449 -13.90 20.98 -24.86
N SER A 450 -13.50 20.63 -23.64
CA SER A 450 -12.35 21.20 -22.93
C SER A 450 -11.88 20.23 -21.84
N ASP A 451 -10.60 20.30 -21.50
CA ASP A 451 -9.98 19.47 -20.45
C ASP A 451 -10.67 19.66 -19.10
N ASP A 452 -11.05 20.89 -18.72
CA ASP A 452 -11.75 21.15 -17.46
C ASP A 452 -13.11 20.42 -17.37
N LYS A 453 -13.84 20.33 -18.48
CA LYS A 453 -15.13 19.61 -18.53
C LYS A 453 -14.90 18.11 -18.57
N PHE A 454 -13.80 17.65 -19.14
CA PHE A 454 -13.42 16.23 -19.09
C PHE A 454 -13.05 15.83 -17.66
N GLN A 455 -12.23 16.64 -17.00
CA GLN A 455 -11.83 16.44 -15.61
C GLN A 455 -13.04 16.46 -14.68
N LYS A 456 -13.91 17.46 -14.81
CA LYS A 456 -15.17 17.52 -14.05
C LYS A 456 -16.05 16.28 -14.28
N ARG A 457 -16.16 15.82 -15.53
CA ARG A 457 -16.91 14.59 -15.83
C ARG A 457 -16.30 13.39 -15.12
N LEU A 458 -14.98 13.26 -15.06
CA LEU A 458 -14.31 12.18 -14.33
C LEU A 458 -14.55 12.26 -12.81
N GLU A 459 -14.58 13.47 -12.24
CA GLU A 459 -14.87 13.72 -10.83
C GLU A 459 -16.31 13.37 -10.46
N ASP A 460 -17.26 13.81 -11.28
CA ASP A 460 -18.70 13.52 -11.12
C ASP A 460 -18.99 12.03 -11.37
N ASN A 461 -18.17 11.35 -12.18
CA ASN A 461 -18.37 9.97 -12.60
C ASN A 461 -17.19 9.08 -12.24
N LYS A 462 -17.02 8.82 -10.94
CA LYS A 462 -15.84 8.14 -10.38
C LYS A 462 -15.50 6.81 -11.08
N LEU A 463 -16.49 5.98 -11.42
CA LEU A 463 -16.25 4.68 -12.07
C LEU A 463 -15.90 4.77 -13.56
N LEU A 464 -16.08 5.93 -14.22
CA LEU A 464 -15.97 6.08 -15.67
C LEU A 464 -14.64 5.54 -16.23
N SER A 465 -13.52 5.92 -15.61
CA SER A 465 -12.20 5.50 -16.09
C SER A 465 -11.99 4.00 -15.95
N TYR A 466 -12.54 3.37 -14.91
CA TYR A 466 -12.45 1.92 -14.74
C TYR A 466 -13.33 1.22 -15.78
N ALA A 467 -14.61 1.63 -15.85
CA ALA A 467 -15.60 1.04 -16.73
C ALA A 467 -15.12 1.07 -18.19
N ALA A 468 -14.64 2.23 -18.67
CA ALA A 468 -14.19 2.40 -20.05
C ALA A 468 -12.97 1.54 -20.43
N ARG A 469 -12.06 1.27 -19.48
CA ARG A 469 -10.80 0.56 -19.75
C ARG A 469 -10.91 -0.95 -19.54
N TYR A 470 -11.72 -1.40 -18.58
CA TYR A 470 -11.66 -2.79 -18.10
C TYR A 470 -12.88 -3.65 -18.43
N TRP A 471 -13.99 -3.08 -18.91
CA TRP A 471 -15.21 -3.86 -19.24
C TRP A 471 -14.92 -5.07 -20.14
N ALA A 472 -14.07 -4.89 -21.16
CA ALA A 472 -13.76 -5.94 -22.14
C ALA A 472 -12.93 -7.09 -21.54
N TYR A 473 -12.07 -6.79 -20.56
CA TYR A 473 -11.30 -7.80 -19.85
C TYR A 473 -12.23 -8.73 -19.08
N HIS A 474 -13.22 -8.16 -18.39
CA HIS A 474 -14.24 -8.93 -17.67
C HIS A 474 -15.08 -9.81 -18.62
N ILE A 475 -15.49 -9.30 -19.79
CA ILE A 475 -16.25 -10.09 -20.77
C ILE A 475 -15.43 -11.25 -21.33
N ARG A 476 -14.17 -11.01 -21.69
CA ARG A 476 -13.29 -12.06 -22.23
C ARG A 476 -13.20 -13.27 -21.30
N THR A 477 -13.11 -13.04 -19.98
CA THR A 477 -13.08 -14.13 -18.99
C THR A 477 -14.37 -14.94 -18.90
N VAL A 478 -15.48 -14.40 -19.40
CA VAL A 478 -16.79 -15.08 -19.47
C VAL A 478 -16.92 -15.85 -20.79
N GLU A 479 -16.43 -15.31 -21.91
CA GLU A 479 -16.47 -15.97 -23.24
C GLU A 479 -15.53 -17.18 -23.34
N GLU A 480 -14.42 -17.18 -22.59
CA GLU A 480 -13.45 -18.29 -22.55
C GLU A 480 -13.92 -19.49 -21.71
N LYS A 481 -15.09 -19.41 -21.07
CA LYS A 481 -15.73 -20.48 -20.29
C LYS A 481 -16.95 -21.02 -21.02
#